data_AF-R7MH50-F1
#
_entry.id   AF-R7MH50-F1
#
_cell.length_a   1.000
_cell.length_b   1.000
_cell.length_c   1.000
_cell.angle_alpha   90.00
_cell.angle_beta   90.00
_cell.angle_gamma   90.00
#
_symmetry.space_group_name_H-M   'P 1'
#
loop_
_entity.id
_entity.type
_entity.pdbx_description
1 polymer ?
#
loop_
_entity_poly.entity_id
_entity_poly.type
_entity_poly.pdbx_seq_one_letter_code
_entity_poly.pdbx_strand_id
1 'polypeptide(L)'
;MGLFMFTARINSLIHMKLNTEYKLQKITKKLMDVQQYAAMVGKGEISIGDLLSSPSSMMGRTLGYFAWAHNNSLQYMQQNTPYMQQMYAQQMQQQNQVQQQQMMNFIQRSLYIQGRERMKEIETRNLNEEEKRITYEKEKCETLLSEINEELKSARDARKQGIQDLAPHYTGLG
;
A
#
# COMPACT_ATOMS: atom_id res chain seq x y z
N MET A 1 -35.23 28.75 17.80
CA MET A 1 -34.35 27.66 18.30
C MET A 1 -34.04 26.60 17.23
N GLY A 2 -35.02 26.11 16.44
CA GLY A 2 -34.78 25.04 15.44
C GLY A 2 -33.78 25.37 14.32
N LEU A 3 -33.84 26.57 13.72
CA LEU A 3 -32.97 26.98 12.61
C LEU A 3 -31.47 27.02 12.97
N PHE A 4 -31.14 27.42 14.21
CA PHE A 4 -29.77 27.43 14.70
C PHE A 4 -29.24 26.01 14.94
N MET A 5 -30.09 25.09 15.42
CA MET A 5 -29.73 23.67 15.58
C MET A 5 -29.42 23.01 14.24
N PHE A 6 -30.23 23.26 13.20
CA PHE A 6 -29.95 22.76 11.84
C PHE A 6 -28.66 23.35 11.26
N THR A 7 -28.40 24.64 11.51
CA THR A 7 -27.17 25.30 11.04
C THR A 7 -25.93 24.73 11.74
N ALA A 8 -26.00 24.48 13.04
CA ALA A 8 -24.91 23.83 13.79
C ALA A 8 -24.64 22.40 13.28
N ARG A 9 -25.70 21.62 13.01
CA ARG A 9 -25.54 20.28 12.44
C ARG A 9 -24.92 20.30 11.04
N ILE A 10 -25.36 21.21 10.16
CA ILE A 10 -24.77 21.38 8.83
C ILE A 10 -23.27 21.71 8.93
N ASN A 11 -22.88 22.63 9.81
CA ASN A 11 -21.47 22.98 10.00
C ASN A 11 -20.66 21.78 10.52
N SER A 12 -21.20 21.03 11.48
CA SER A 12 -20.59 19.79 11.97
C SER A 12 -20.39 18.76 10.85
N LEU A 13 -21.41 18.55 10.00
CA LEU A 13 -21.33 17.64 8.85
C LEU A 13 -20.31 18.11 7.80
N ILE A 14 -20.18 19.41 7.56
CA ILE A 14 -19.15 19.97 6.68
C ILE A 14 -17.74 19.66 7.21
N HIS A 15 -17.50 19.86 8.51
CA HIS A 15 -16.20 19.52 9.11
C HIS A 15 -15.92 18.02 9.04
N MET A 16 -16.92 17.17 9.29
CA MET A 16 -16.79 15.72 9.14
C MET A 16 -16.45 15.33 7.70
N LYS A 17 -17.15 15.92 6.72
CA LYS A 17 -16.88 15.70 5.28
C LYS A 17 -15.44 16.03 4.92
N LEU A 18 -14.97 17.23 5.27
CA LEU A 18 -13.60 17.68 4.94
C LEU A 18 -12.54 16.78 5.58
N ASN A 19 -12.75 16.35 6.82
CA ASN A 19 -11.85 15.43 7.50
C ASN A 19 -11.82 14.05 6.82
N THR A 20 -12.98 13.54 6.39
CA THR A 20 -13.08 12.25 5.67
C THR A 20 -12.45 12.33 4.28
N GLU A 21 -12.67 13.43 3.53
CA GLU A 21 -12.03 13.68 2.24
C GLU A 21 -10.51 13.75 2.35
N TYR A 22 -9.99 14.43 3.38
CA TYR A 22 -8.56 14.49 3.64
C TYR A 22 -7.95 13.11 3.97
N LYS A 23 -8.66 12.31 4.77
CA LYS A 23 -8.27 10.92 5.04
C LYS A 23 -8.27 10.09 3.76
N LEU A 24 -9.31 10.20 2.94
CA LEU A 24 -9.43 9.48 1.67
C LEU A 24 -8.31 9.86 0.70
N GLN A 25 -7.92 11.13 0.63
CA GLN A 25 -6.79 11.58 -0.18
C GLN A 25 -5.47 10.96 0.29
N LYS A 26 -5.24 10.90 1.61
CA LYS A 26 -4.06 10.23 2.18
C LYS A 26 -4.02 8.74 1.87
N ILE A 27 -5.14 8.05 2.06
CA ILE A 27 -5.27 6.61 1.78
C ILE A 27 -5.05 6.34 0.29
N THR A 28 -5.60 7.17 -0.59
CA THR A 28 -5.43 7.05 -2.04
C THR A 28 -3.97 7.23 -2.46
N LYS A 29 -3.28 8.24 -1.91
CA LYS A 29 -1.83 8.42 -2.16
C LYS A 29 -1.03 7.22 -1.66
N LYS A 30 -1.33 6.73 -0.45
CA LYS A 30 -0.68 5.53 0.10
C LYS A 30 -0.89 4.31 -0.79
N LEU A 31 -2.10 4.11 -1.32
CA LEU A 31 -2.40 3.01 -2.23
C LEU A 31 -1.57 3.09 -3.51
N MET A 32 -1.48 4.28 -4.12
CA MET A 32 -0.66 4.50 -5.31
C MET A 32 0.82 4.19 -5.04
N ASP A 33 1.35 4.67 -3.91
CA ASP A 33 2.74 4.44 -3.53
C ASP A 33 3.03 2.94 -3.33
N VAL A 34 2.09 2.21 -2.69
CA VAL A 34 2.20 0.75 -2.49
C VAL A 34 2.15 0.01 -3.82
N GLN A 35 1.24 0.37 -4.73
CA GLN A 35 1.14 -0.24 -6.06
C GLN A 35 2.40 0.00 -6.91
N GLN A 36 2.95 1.21 -6.86
CA GLN A 36 4.22 1.52 -7.53
C GLN A 36 5.36 0.69 -6.95
N TYR A 37 5.46 0.60 -5.63
CA TYR A 37 6.45 -0.24 -4.97
C TYR A 37 6.28 -1.74 -5.30
N ALA A 38 5.04 -2.25 -5.33
CA ALA A 38 4.74 -3.63 -5.72
C ALA A 38 5.17 -3.92 -7.16
N ALA A 39 4.95 -2.98 -8.08
CA ALA A 39 5.44 -3.10 -9.46
C ALA A 39 6.98 -3.16 -9.54
N MET A 40 7.69 -2.49 -8.63
CA MET A 40 9.15 -2.52 -8.55
C MET A 40 9.67 -3.84 -7.97
N VAL A 41 9.05 -4.35 -6.90
CA VAL A 41 9.38 -5.67 -6.33
C VAL A 41 9.10 -6.78 -7.36
N GLY A 42 8.01 -6.69 -8.12
CA GLY A 42 7.62 -7.65 -9.15
C GLY A 42 8.65 -7.83 -10.27
N LYS A 43 9.42 -6.78 -10.60
CA LYS A 43 10.49 -6.83 -11.60
C LYS A 43 11.72 -7.63 -11.17
N GLY A 44 11.83 -8.05 -9.90
CA GLY A 44 12.84 -8.99 -9.40
C GLY A 44 14.25 -8.40 -9.18
N GLU A 45 14.57 -7.31 -9.86
CA GLU A 45 15.81 -6.56 -9.67
C GLU A 45 15.46 -5.15 -9.19
N ILE A 46 15.40 -4.94 -7.87
CA ILE A 46 15.44 -3.58 -7.33
C ILE A 46 16.88 -3.08 -7.56
N SER A 47 17.10 -2.43 -8.70
CA SER A 47 18.33 -1.73 -9.01
C SER A 47 18.41 -0.44 -8.20
N ILE A 48 19.62 0.08 -7.97
CA ILE A 48 19.81 1.44 -7.43
C ILE A 48 19.11 2.47 -8.33
N GLY A 49 19.01 2.21 -9.64
CA GLY A 49 18.22 3.04 -10.57
C GLY A 49 16.73 3.00 -10.27
N ASP A 50 16.18 1.85 -9.88
CA ASP A 50 14.79 1.75 -9.45
C ASP A 50 14.59 2.48 -8.12
N LEU A 51 15.53 2.38 -7.17
CA LEU A 51 15.51 3.14 -5.92
C LEU A 51 15.37 4.66 -6.14
N LEU A 52 16.01 5.21 -7.17
CA LEU A 52 15.89 6.63 -7.55
C LEU A 52 14.53 6.98 -8.16
N SER A 53 13.83 6.00 -8.75
CA SER A 53 12.47 6.15 -9.27
C SER A 53 11.37 5.85 -8.24
N SER A 54 11.75 5.34 -7.05
CA SER A 54 10.78 5.00 -6.00
C SER A 54 10.18 6.27 -5.37
N PRO A 55 8.88 6.29 -5.06
CA PRO A 55 8.29 7.38 -4.28
C PRO A 55 9.08 7.60 -2.99
N SER A 56 9.37 8.86 -2.65
CA SER A 56 10.18 9.19 -1.46
C SER A 56 9.56 8.62 -0.16
N SER A 57 8.24 8.46 -0.12
CA SER A 57 7.49 7.81 0.97
C SER A 57 7.81 6.32 1.14
N MET A 58 8.23 5.64 0.06
CA MET A 58 8.51 4.21 0.02
C MET A 58 10.01 3.90 -0.02
N MET A 59 10.87 4.87 -0.33
CA MET A 59 12.32 4.68 -0.42
C MET A 59 12.92 3.98 0.81
N GLY A 60 12.52 4.38 2.03
CA GLY A 60 12.98 3.73 3.26
C GLY A 60 12.56 2.25 3.36
N ARG A 61 11.34 1.93 2.93
CA ARG A 61 10.84 0.55 2.87
C ARG A 61 11.59 -0.25 1.80
N THR A 62 11.82 0.33 0.63
CA THR A 62 12.61 -0.28 -0.46
C THR A 62 14.02 -0.62 -0.01
N LEU A 63 14.71 0.29 0.68
CA LEU A 63 16.04 0.05 1.24
C LEU A 63 16.01 -1.02 2.33
N GLY A 64 15.03 -0.97 3.22
CA GLY A 64 14.83 -1.97 4.27
C GLY A 64 14.61 -3.36 3.68
N TYR A 65 13.74 -3.49 2.68
CA TYR A 65 13.51 -4.74 1.97
C TYR A 65 14.76 -5.22 1.25
N PHE A 66 15.50 -4.33 0.58
CA PHE A 66 16.75 -4.70 -0.09
C PHE A 66 17.76 -5.31 0.91
N ALA A 67 17.99 -4.64 2.04
CA ALA A 67 18.89 -5.12 3.09
C ALA A 67 18.39 -6.44 3.69
N TRP A 68 17.09 -6.56 3.97
CA TRP A 68 16.49 -7.77 4.52
C TRP A 68 16.57 -8.95 3.54
N ALA A 69 16.19 -8.74 2.28
CA ALA A 69 16.24 -9.75 1.24
C ALA A 69 17.69 -10.21 0.97
N HIS A 70 18.64 -9.26 0.97
CA HIS A 70 20.06 -9.56 0.83
C HIS A 70 20.57 -10.44 1.97
N ASN A 71 20.32 -10.07 3.23
CA ASN A 71 20.76 -10.84 4.39
C ASN A 71 20.14 -12.26 4.44
N ASN A 72 18.84 -12.38 4.16
CA ASN A 72 18.17 -13.68 4.14
C ASN A 72 18.67 -14.57 2.99
N SER A 73 18.88 -14.00 1.81
CA SER A 73 19.41 -14.75 0.67
C SER A 73 20.84 -15.23 0.90
N LEU A 74 21.69 -14.44 1.57
CA LEU A 74 23.02 -14.86 2.01
C LEU A 74 22.96 -16.00 3.03
N GLN A 75 22.05 -15.92 4.00
CA GLN A 75 21.87 -16.98 4.99
C GLN A 75 21.38 -18.28 4.33
N TYR A 76 20.40 -18.19 3.43
CA TYR A 76 19.91 -19.32 2.65
C TYR A 76 21.04 -19.95 1.81
N MET A 77 21.85 -19.11 1.16
CA MET A 77 23.02 -19.56 0.43
C MET A 77 24.00 -20.30 1.35
N GLN A 78 24.42 -19.72 2.47
CA GLN A 78 25.36 -20.36 3.40
C GLN A 78 24.83 -21.70 3.93
N GLN A 79 23.53 -21.82 4.20
CA GLN A 79 22.93 -23.05 4.69
C GLN A 79 22.89 -24.16 3.63
N ASN A 80 22.60 -23.81 2.37
CA ASN A 80 22.39 -24.79 1.30
C ASN A 80 23.65 -25.07 0.45
N THR A 81 24.67 -24.22 0.55
CA THR A 81 25.92 -24.37 -0.21
C THR A 81 26.65 -25.68 0.11
N PRO A 82 26.86 -26.09 1.39
CA PRO A 82 27.58 -27.33 1.70
C PRO A 82 26.87 -28.57 1.14
N TYR A 83 25.55 -28.59 1.22
CA TYR A 83 24.72 -29.69 0.69
C TYR A 83 24.82 -29.78 -0.84
N MET A 84 24.64 -28.65 -1.54
CA MET A 84 24.76 -28.60 -3.00
C MET A 84 26.19 -28.90 -3.47
N GLN A 85 27.19 -28.44 -2.73
CA GLN A 85 28.59 -28.74 -3.00
C GLN A 85 28.88 -30.23 -2.89
N GLN A 86 28.32 -30.92 -1.89
CA GLN A 86 28.48 -32.35 -1.72
C GLN A 86 27.75 -33.16 -2.82
N MET A 87 26.55 -32.73 -3.20
CA MET A 87 25.78 -33.34 -4.30
C MET A 87 26.54 -33.22 -5.62
N TYR A 88 27.02 -32.01 -5.95
CA TYR A 88 27.79 -31.78 -7.18
C TYR A 88 29.17 -32.47 -7.15
N ALA A 89 29.80 -32.56 -5.98
CA ALA A 89 31.07 -33.28 -5.83
C ALA A 89 30.94 -34.78 -6.11
N GLN A 90 29.82 -35.41 -5.77
CA GLN A 90 29.54 -36.80 -6.15
C GLN A 90 29.31 -36.97 -7.66
N GLN A 91 28.74 -35.96 -8.32
CA GLN A 91 28.45 -36.01 -9.76
C GLN A 91 29.70 -35.73 -10.62
N MET A 92 30.70 -35.02 -10.09
CA MET A 92 31.87 -34.52 -10.83
C MET A 92 33.17 -35.25 -10.48
N GLN A 93 33.13 -36.59 -10.36
CA GLN A 93 34.29 -37.39 -9.97
C GLN A 93 35.49 -37.36 -10.95
N GLN A 94 35.44 -36.62 -12.06
CA GLN A 94 36.49 -36.58 -13.11
C GLN A 94 36.75 -35.21 -13.79
N GLN A 95 36.55 -34.05 -13.13
CA GLN A 95 36.82 -32.75 -13.77
C GLN A 95 37.82 -31.82 -13.05
N ASN A 96 38.53 -31.02 -13.86
CA ASN A 96 39.63 -30.12 -13.50
C ASN A 96 39.30 -29.15 -12.36
N GLN A 97 40.29 -28.85 -11.49
CA GLN A 97 40.17 -27.90 -10.36
C GLN A 97 39.65 -26.50 -10.76
N VAL A 98 40.00 -26.01 -11.95
CA VAL A 98 39.53 -24.71 -12.47
C VAL A 98 38.01 -24.72 -12.71
N GLN A 99 37.48 -25.85 -13.18
CA GLN A 99 36.05 -26.03 -13.42
C GLN A 99 35.28 -26.18 -12.11
N GLN A 100 35.92 -26.76 -11.09
CA GLN A 100 35.36 -26.88 -9.75
C GLN A 100 35.13 -25.52 -9.07
N GLN A 101 36.05 -24.56 -9.25
CA GLN A 101 35.87 -23.19 -8.75
C GLN A 101 34.76 -22.42 -9.48
N GLN A 102 34.67 -22.53 -10.81
CA GLN A 102 33.58 -21.90 -11.56
C GLN A 102 32.21 -22.46 -11.17
N MET A 103 32.14 -23.78 -10.97
CA MET A 103 30.93 -24.45 -10.52
C MET A 103 30.51 -24.03 -9.10
N MET A 104 31.46 -23.87 -8.18
CA MET A 104 31.17 -23.33 -6.84
C MET A 104 30.58 -21.91 -6.89
N ASN A 105 31.12 -21.03 -7.74
CA ASN A 105 30.56 -19.69 -7.94
C ASN A 105 29.15 -19.74 -8.55
N PHE A 106 28.92 -20.66 -9.49
CA PHE A 106 27.59 -20.86 -10.08
C PHE A 106 26.57 -21.35 -9.04
N ILE A 107 26.93 -22.34 -8.22
CA ILE A 107 26.07 -22.89 -7.15
C ILE A 107 25.69 -21.78 -6.17
N GLN A 108 26.67 -21.00 -5.70
CA GLN A 108 26.42 -19.89 -4.78
C GLN A 108 25.49 -18.84 -5.39
N ARG A 109 25.75 -18.43 -6.65
CA ARG A 109 24.90 -17.46 -7.35
C ARG A 109 23.48 -17.99 -7.56
N SER A 110 23.33 -19.27 -7.91
CA SER A 110 22.02 -19.90 -8.09
C SER A 110 21.24 -19.95 -6.77
N LEU A 111 21.88 -20.34 -5.67
CA LEU A 111 21.26 -20.36 -4.34
C LEU A 111 20.88 -18.96 -3.86
N TYR A 112 21.72 -17.95 -4.14
CA TYR A 112 21.41 -16.55 -3.84
C TYR A 112 20.16 -16.07 -4.61
N ILE A 113 20.07 -16.38 -5.91
CA ILE A 113 18.90 -16.05 -6.75
C ILE A 113 17.64 -16.76 -6.22
N GLN A 114 17.73 -18.05 -5.86
CA GLN A 114 16.61 -18.77 -5.26
C GLN A 114 16.16 -18.16 -3.93
N GLY A 115 17.11 -17.77 -3.07
CA GLY A 115 16.81 -17.07 -1.83
C GLY A 115 16.07 -15.76 -2.11
N ARG A 116 16.57 -14.95 -3.05
CA ARG A 116 15.95 -13.69 -3.48
C ARG A 116 14.53 -13.87 -4.03
N GLU A 117 14.28 -14.86 -4.87
CA GLU A 117 12.93 -15.15 -5.40
C GLU A 117 11.95 -15.51 -4.28
N ARG A 118 12.37 -16.30 -3.27
CA ARG A 118 11.52 -16.57 -2.09
C ARG A 118 11.20 -15.29 -1.32
N MET A 119 12.19 -14.41 -1.12
CA MET A 119 11.96 -13.13 -0.44
C MET A 119 11.01 -12.22 -1.23
N LYS A 120 11.10 -12.25 -2.55
CA LYS A 120 10.18 -11.54 -3.46
C LYS A 120 8.76 -12.05 -3.33
N GLU A 121 8.54 -13.36 -3.28
CA GLU A 121 7.21 -13.94 -3.07
C GLU A 121 6.62 -13.53 -1.72
N ILE A 122 7.42 -13.56 -0.64
CA ILE A 122 6.99 -13.15 0.69
C ILE A 122 6.58 -11.66 0.70
N GLU A 123 7.41 -10.79 0.13
CA GLU A 123 7.10 -9.35 0.08
C GLU A 123 5.90 -9.07 -0.82
N THR A 124 5.76 -9.77 -1.95
CA THR A 124 4.58 -9.65 -2.82
C THR A 124 3.30 -10.06 -2.09
N ARG A 125 3.35 -11.12 -1.27
CA ARG A 125 2.21 -11.52 -0.42
C ARG A 125 1.88 -10.44 0.61
N ASN A 126 2.87 -9.90 1.29
CA ASN A 126 2.69 -8.84 2.28
C ASN A 126 2.09 -7.57 1.65
N LEU A 127 2.54 -7.21 0.44
CA LEU A 127 2.01 -6.08 -0.30
C LEU A 127 0.56 -6.30 -0.74
N ASN A 128 0.21 -7.48 -1.22
CA ASN A 128 -1.17 -7.82 -1.56
C ASN A 128 -2.10 -7.75 -0.34
N GLU A 129 -1.64 -8.20 0.83
CA GLU A 129 -2.41 -8.07 2.07
C GLU A 129 -2.59 -6.61 2.50
N GLU A 130 -1.54 -5.80 2.35
CA GLU A 130 -1.59 -4.37 2.64
C GLU A 130 -2.51 -3.62 1.67
N GLU A 131 -2.45 -3.90 0.37
CA GLU A 131 -3.36 -3.33 -0.63
C GLU A 131 -4.82 -3.65 -0.30
N LYS A 132 -5.13 -4.90 0.10
CA LYS A 132 -6.48 -5.28 0.56
C LYS A 132 -6.92 -4.47 1.78
N ARG A 133 -6.04 -4.29 2.76
CA ARG A 133 -6.34 -3.48 3.96
C ARG A 133 -6.61 -2.02 3.62
N ILE A 134 -5.75 -1.41 2.79
CA ILE A 134 -5.89 0.00 2.37
C ILE A 134 -7.16 0.18 1.52
N THR A 135 -7.48 -0.78 0.65
CA THR A 135 -8.71 -0.75 -0.16
C THR A 135 -9.95 -0.81 0.73
N TYR A 136 -9.96 -1.70 1.72
CA TYR A 136 -11.05 -1.78 2.69
C TYR A 136 -11.20 -0.49 3.53
N GLU A 137 -10.09 0.14 3.94
CA GLU A 137 -10.13 1.44 4.63
C GLU A 137 -10.65 2.56 3.71
N LYS A 138 -10.32 2.52 2.43
CA LYS A 138 -10.83 3.44 1.41
C LYS A 138 -12.34 3.29 1.26
N GLU A 139 -12.84 2.06 1.08
CA GLU A 139 -14.27 1.75 0.97
C GLU A 139 -15.04 2.26 2.19
N LYS A 140 -14.53 2.05 3.42
CA LYS A 140 -15.13 2.60 4.63
C LYS A 140 -15.25 4.12 4.59
N CYS A 141 -14.20 4.81 4.14
CA CYS A 141 -14.22 6.26 4.05
C CYS A 141 -15.22 6.74 2.97
N GLU A 142 -15.32 6.03 1.85
CA GLU A 142 -16.29 6.32 0.78
C GLU A 142 -17.73 6.13 1.25
N THR A 143 -18.02 5.05 1.98
CA THR A 143 -19.34 4.82 2.60
C THR A 143 -19.69 5.93 3.59
N LEU A 144 -18.78 6.27 4.51
CA LEU A 144 -18.99 7.38 5.46
C LEU A 144 -19.21 8.72 4.76
N LEU A 145 -18.51 8.96 3.64
CA LEU A 145 -18.67 10.18 2.86
C LEU A 145 -20.03 10.23 2.15
N SER A 146 -20.51 9.08 1.67
CA SER A 146 -21.87 8.95 1.11
C SER A 146 -22.94 9.26 2.16
N GLU A 147 -22.84 8.65 3.35
CA GLU A 147 -23.75 8.88 4.47
C GLU A 147 -23.76 10.35 4.90
N ILE A 148 -22.58 10.97 5.03
CA ILE A 148 -22.47 12.40 5.36
C ILE A 148 -23.12 13.26 4.28
N ASN A 149 -22.96 12.95 2.99
CA ASN A 149 -23.57 13.72 1.91
C ASN A 149 -25.10 13.61 1.90
N GLU A 150 -25.64 12.41 2.16
CA GLU A 150 -27.08 12.20 2.30
C GLU A 150 -27.65 13.00 3.47
N GLU A 151 -26.98 12.95 4.62
CA GLU A 151 -27.40 13.70 5.81
C GLU A 151 -27.28 15.21 5.60
N LEU A 152 -26.24 15.67 4.92
CA LEU A 152 -26.03 17.09 4.62
C LEU A 152 -27.13 17.60 3.67
N LYS A 153 -27.55 16.78 2.69
CA LYS A 153 -28.67 17.08 1.80
C LYS A 153 -29.98 17.18 2.57
N SER A 154 -30.31 16.18 3.39
CA SER A 154 -31.54 16.19 4.18
C SER A 154 -31.58 17.34 5.19
N ALA A 155 -30.46 17.65 5.86
CA ALA A 155 -30.36 18.77 6.77
C ALA A 155 -30.52 20.13 6.06
N ARG A 156 -30.02 20.27 4.83
CA ARG A 156 -30.23 21.47 4.00
C ARG A 156 -31.69 21.62 3.57
N ASP A 157 -32.33 20.53 3.16
CA ASP A 157 -33.72 20.53 2.73
C ASP A 157 -34.66 20.85 3.91
N ALA A 158 -34.42 20.25 5.08
CA ALA A 158 -35.15 20.55 6.32
C ALA A 158 -34.95 22.00 6.76
N ARG A 159 -33.73 22.55 6.63
CA ARG A 159 -33.47 23.97 6.89
C ARG A 159 -34.24 24.86 5.92
N LYS A 160 -34.30 24.50 4.63
CA LYS A 160 -35.02 25.28 3.60
C LYS A 160 -36.52 25.29 3.86
N GLN A 161 -37.11 24.15 4.22
CA GLN A 161 -38.51 24.06 4.63
C GLN A 161 -38.78 24.91 5.88
N GLY A 162 -37.96 24.77 6.92
CA GLY A 162 -38.11 25.59 8.13
C GLY A 162 -37.97 27.10 7.88
N ILE A 163 -37.17 27.53 6.89
CA ILE A 163 -37.11 28.94 6.46
C ILE A 163 -38.41 29.37 5.77
N GLN A 164 -39.01 28.50 4.94
CA GLN A 164 -40.29 28.78 4.28
C GLN A 164 -41.42 28.91 5.31
N ASP A 165 -41.46 28.02 6.32
CA ASP A 165 -42.48 28.05 7.37
C ASP A 165 -42.37 29.27 8.29
N LEU A 166 -41.15 29.82 8.43
CA LEU A 166 -40.87 31.02 9.23
C LEU A 166 -40.93 32.32 8.42
N ALA A 167 -41.11 32.23 7.09
CA ALA A 167 -41.22 33.41 6.25
C ALA A 167 -42.53 34.15 6.57
N PRO A 168 -42.50 35.48 6.79
CA PRO A 168 -43.72 36.22 7.06
C PRO A 168 -44.61 36.21 5.81
N HIS A 169 -45.75 35.52 5.90
CA HIS A 169 -46.79 35.58 4.88
C HIS A 169 -47.61 36.85 5.08
N TYR A 170 -47.18 37.95 4.46
CA TYR A 170 -48.00 39.14 4.35
C TYR A 170 -49.13 38.86 3.36
N THR A 171 -50.26 38.36 3.84
CA THR A 171 -51.52 38.46 3.08
C THR A 171 -51.88 39.94 3.07
N GLY A 172 -51.73 40.57 1.90
CA GLY A 172 -52.19 41.94 1.69
C GLY A 172 -53.66 42.03 2.04
N LEU A 173 -53.98 42.87 3.02
CA LEU A 173 -55.31 43.44 3.20
C LEU A 173 -55.61 44.26 1.94
N GLY A 174 -56.33 43.64 1.00
CA GLY A 174 -57.05 44.29 -0.09
C GLY A 174 -58.53 44.14 0.18
#